data_AF-E6WM69-F1
#
_entry.id   AF-E6WM69-F1
#
_cell.length_a   1.000
_cell.length_b   1.000
_cell.length_c   1.000
_cell.angle_alpha   90.00
_cell.angle_beta   90.00
_cell.angle_gamma   90.00
#
_symmetry.space_group_name_H-M   'P 1'
#
loop_
_entity.id
_entity.type
_entity.pdbx_description
1 polymer ?
#
loop_
_entity_poly.entity_id
_entity_poly.type
_entity_poly.pdbx_seq_one_letter_code
_entity_poly.pdbx_strand_id
1 'polypeptide(L)' 'MKYPDLNLLLALDVLLEEGSVAAAARRMNLSAPAMSRTLGRLTALLARWF' A
#
# COMPACT_ATOMS: atom_id res chain seq x y z
N MET A 1 -5.75 -10.56 -18.35
CA MET A 1 -6.46 -9.62 -17.46
C MET A 1 -5.71 -9.56 -16.14
N LYS A 2 -5.21 -8.38 -15.74
CA LYS A 2 -4.54 -8.22 -14.42
C LYS A 2 -5.63 -8.11 -13.37
N TYR A 3 -5.85 -9.18 -12.61
CA TYR A 3 -6.66 -9.11 -11.40
C TYR A 3 -6.09 -8.04 -10.46
N PRO A 4 -6.94 -7.34 -9.69
CA PRO A 4 -6.47 -6.45 -8.64
C PRO A 4 -5.51 -7.24 -7.75
N ASP A 5 -4.30 -6.71 -7.60
CA ASP A 5 -3.26 -7.26 -6.75
C ASP A 5 -3.79 -7.22 -5.31
N LEU A 6 -4.25 -8.36 -4.78
CA LEU A 6 -4.86 -8.46 -3.45
C LEU A 6 -3.91 -7.96 -2.35
N ASN A 7 -2.61 -7.95 -2.61
CA ASN A 7 -1.61 -7.35 -1.71
C ASN A 7 -1.81 -5.83 -1.56
N LEU A 8 -2.43 -5.15 -2.52
CA LEU A 8 -2.76 -3.72 -2.41
C LEU A 8 -3.86 -3.48 -1.38
N LEU A 9 -4.85 -4.38 -1.31
CA LEU A 9 -5.93 -4.27 -0.32
C LEU A 9 -5.39 -4.53 1.09
N LEU A 10 -4.56 -5.56 1.24
CA LEU A 10 -3.90 -5.86 2.50
C LEU A 10 -2.94 -4.73 2.93
N ALA A 11 -2.16 -4.18 1.99
CA ALA A 11 -1.28 -3.05 2.29
C ALA A 11 -2.05 -1.79 2.66
N LEU A 12 -3.19 -1.52 2.01
CA LEU A 12 -4.06 -0.40 2.37
C LEU A 12 -4.59 -0.54 3.81
N ASP A 13 -5.08 -1.73 4.18
CA ASP A 13 -5.58 -2.02 5.52
C ASP A 13 -4.50 -1.77 6.59
N VAL A 14 -3.31 -2.35 6.41
CA VAL A 14 -2.18 -2.15 7.33
C VAL A 14 -1.72 -0.69 7.37
N LEU A 15 -1.72 0.02 6.23
CA LEU A 15 -1.37 1.44 6.21
C LEU A 15 -2.36 2.32 6.98
N LEU A 16 -3.65 1.99 6.94
CA LEU A 16 -4.70 2.69 7.69
C LEU A 16 -4.60 2.41 9.19
N GLU A 17 -4.30 1.18 9.59
CA GLU A 17 -4.11 0.82 10.99
C GLU A 17 -2.85 1.44 11.60
N GLU A 18 -1.72 1.37 10.89
CA GLU A 18 -0.42 1.82 11.42
C GLU A 18 -0.22 3.34 11.29
N GLY A 19 -0.91 4.00 10.35
CA GLY A 19 -0.73 5.43 10.05
C GLY A 19 0.69 5.81 9.59
N SER A 20 1.56 4.82 9.34
CA SER A 20 2.99 5.00 9.08
C SER A 20 3.51 3.96 8.09
N VAL A 21 4.11 4.44 7.00
CA VAL A 21 4.72 3.61 5.97
C VAL A 21 5.83 2.71 6.54
N ALA A 22 6.63 3.24 7.48
CA ALA A 22 7.74 2.48 8.07
C ALA A 22 7.25 1.39 9.04
N ALA A 23 6.18 1.65 9.79
CA ALA A 23 5.57 0.65 10.67
C ALA A 23 4.84 -0.44 9.87
N ALA A 24 4.06 -0.04 8.87
CA ALA A 24 3.39 -0.95 7.93
C ALA A 24 4.38 -1.85 7.18
N ALA A 25 5.51 -1.29 6.71
CA ALA A 25 6.56 -2.06 6.07
C ALA A 25 7.13 -3.14 7.01
N ARG A 26 7.44 -2.79 8.25
CA ARG A 26 7.92 -3.75 9.26
C ARG A 26 6.90 -4.86 9.52
N ARG A 27 5.63 -4.50 9.69
CA ARG A 27 4.54 -5.46 9.95
C ARG A 27 4.31 -6.44 8.80
N MET A 28 4.48 -5.99 7.56
CA MET A 28 4.33 -6.83 6.36
C MET A 28 5.65 -7.50 5.92
N ASN A 29 6.72 -7.41 6.71
CA ASN A 29 8.06 -7.91 6.36
C ASN A 29 8.58 -7.40 5.00
N LEU A 30 8.33 -6.12 4.73
CA LEU A 30 8.77 -5.39 3.54
C LEU A 30 9.78 -4.30 3.91
N SER A 31 10.52 -3.82 2.90
CA SER A 31 11.29 -2.60 3.05
C SER A 31 10.41 -1.35 2.96
N ALA A 32 10.77 -0.27 3.67
CA ALA A 32 10.05 0.99 3.58
C ALA A 32 9.91 1.52 2.13
N PRO A 33 10.94 1.45 1.26
CA PRO A 33 10.78 1.80 -0.16
C PRO A 33 9.77 0.93 -0.91
N ALA A 34 9.68 -0.37 -0.58
CA ALA A 34 8.68 -1.26 -1.18
C ALA A 34 7.25 -0.88 -0.75
N MET A 35 7.06 -0.51 0.51
CA MET A 35 5.78 0.00 1.00
C MET A 35 5.41 1.34 0.37
N SER A 36 6.36 2.29 0.25
CA SER A 36 6.10 3.58 -0.41
C SER A 36 5.65 3.43 -1.86
N ARG A 37 6.23 2.49 -2.63
CA ARG A 37 5.76 2.19 -3.99
C ARG A 37 4.32 1.68 -4.00
N THR A 38 3.96 0.86 -3.02
CA THR A 38 2.61 0.31 -2.86
C THR A 38 1.60 1.41 -2.53
N LEU A 39 1.93 2.29 -1.59
CA LEU A 39 1.14 3.49 -1.30
C LEU A 39 1.00 4.38 -2.53
N GLY A 40 2.07 4.59 -3.31
CA GLY A 40 2.02 5.36 -4.56
C GLY A 40 1.09 4.75 -5.61
N ARG A 41 0.98 3.42 -5.69
CA ARG A 41 0.01 2.75 -6.56
C ARG A 41 -1.43 2.98 -6.08
N LEU A 42 -1.66 2.92 -4.75
CA LEU A 42 -2.98 3.19 -4.16
C LEU A 42 -3.42 4.62 -4.41
N THR A 43 -2.56 5.61 -4.16
CA THR A 43 -2.88 7.02 -4.39
C THR A 43 -3.08 7.33 -5.87
N ALA A 44 -2.29 6.73 -6.77
CA ALA A 44 -2.50 6.89 -8.22
C ALA A 44 -3.84 6.30 -8.71
N LEU A 45 -4.30 5.21 -8.09
CA LEU A 45 -5.63 4.66 -8.38
C LEU A 45 -6.71 5.63 -7.91
N LEU A 46 -6.60 6.18 -6.70
CA LEU A 46 -7.58 7.13 -6.14
C LEU A 46 -7.60 8.47 -6.88
N ALA A 47 -6.43 8.99 -7.25
CA ALA A 47 -6.30 10.23 -8.01
C ALA A 47 -6.91 10.13 -9.42
N ARG A 48 -7.09 8.91 -9.96
CA ARG A 48 -7.77 8.72 -11.24
C ARG A 48 -9.30 8.84 -11.14
N TRP A 49 -9.86 8.86 -9.93
CA TRP A 49 -11.31 9.03 -9.71
C TRP A 49 -11.72 10.48 -9.47
N PHE A 50 -10.76 11.42 -9.45
CA PHE A 50 -10.98 12.87 -9.42
C PHE A 50 -10.50 13.48 -10.73
#